data_AF-A0A1I5NK49-F1
#
_entry.id   AF-A0A1I5NK49-F1
#
_cell.length_a   1.000
_cell.length_b   1.000
_cell.length_c   1.000
_cell.angle_alpha   90.00
_cell.angle_beta   90.00
_cell.angle_gamma   90.00
#
_symmetry.space_group_name_H-M   'P 1'
#
loop_
_entity.id
_entity.type
_entity.pdbx_description
1 polymer ?
#
loop_
_entity_poly.entity_id
_entity_poly.type
_entity_poly.pdbx_seq_one_letter_code
_entity_poly.pdbx_strand_id
1 'polypeptide(L)'
;MSLARAFVAAAVLIGCIASPAAAQPVPAKVPPTGVRICLGLTKEDWPTPQACTDAGPLALVPKQDGRQGAGPLAYEPVPGQPRSACVRDRVSGLVWEGKRDNGRPADAMAYVAQVNASRLCGYADWRLPTVAELHGLVDLGKERVPEVRPDRPLAEQSVIDARWFPNTVPALYLTSDMRDPTSPWCVNFANGFVYDCDPDMSREPPLFVRLVRGPEAPKAGRWRELPDERGVAGGAVEDRHTGLVWRRCEEPQTWNGKRCTWSAKRYDYVQALQRAGEQAGWRLPTIKEVNSLARREADRFELPPSDFPAQGKEASRAGQWSSTVCNGSPETSTARASISAWVLSREGAIYCEARIMHLGVRLVRE
;
A
#
# COMPACT_ATOMS: atom_id res chain seq x y z
N MET A 1 -2.41 -87.01 23.47
CA MET A 1 -2.86 -85.95 24.40
C MET A 1 -2.36 -84.63 23.85
N SER A 2 -3.29 -83.78 23.42
CA SER A 2 -3.06 -82.55 22.66
C SER A 2 -2.56 -81.43 23.58
N LEU A 3 -1.44 -80.78 23.22
CA LEU A 3 -0.92 -79.58 23.88
C LEU A 3 -0.99 -78.42 22.89
N ALA A 4 -2.01 -77.58 23.05
CA ALA A 4 -2.19 -76.33 22.31
C ALA A 4 -1.23 -75.27 22.85
N ARG A 5 -0.34 -74.75 21.99
CA ARG A 5 0.48 -73.57 22.26
C ARG A 5 -0.26 -72.32 21.80
N ALA A 6 -0.63 -71.45 22.74
CA ALA A 6 -1.18 -70.13 22.45
C ALA A 6 -0.05 -69.16 22.06
N PHE A 7 -0.13 -68.59 20.85
CA PHE A 7 0.67 -67.45 20.42
C PHE A 7 -0.05 -66.16 20.79
N VAL A 8 0.56 -65.34 21.64
CA VAL A 8 0.09 -63.97 21.92
C VAL A 8 0.73 -63.04 20.88
N ALA A 9 -0.08 -62.49 19.99
CA ALA A 9 0.35 -61.45 19.04
C ALA A 9 0.30 -60.08 19.74
N ALA A 10 1.46 -59.44 19.92
CA ALA A 10 1.56 -58.07 20.39
C ALA A 10 1.29 -57.11 19.22
N ALA A 11 0.14 -56.45 19.23
CA ALA A 11 -0.18 -55.39 18.27
C ALA A 11 0.50 -54.08 18.71
N VAL A 12 1.50 -53.64 17.95
CA VAL A 12 2.12 -52.31 18.11
C VAL A 12 1.22 -51.30 17.39
N LEU A 13 0.45 -50.52 18.16
CA LEU A 13 -0.29 -49.35 17.68
C LEU A 13 0.70 -48.21 17.40
N ILE A 14 1.08 -48.03 16.14
CA ILE A 14 1.78 -46.82 15.69
C ILE A 14 0.73 -45.72 15.58
N GLY A 15 0.61 -44.90 16.63
CA GLY A 15 -0.20 -43.69 16.61
C GLY A 15 0.43 -42.65 15.69
N CYS A 16 -0.19 -42.41 14.53
CA CYS A 16 0.10 -41.23 13.72
C CYS A 16 -0.37 -39.99 14.48
N ILE A 17 0.56 -39.30 15.16
CA ILE A 17 0.35 -37.94 15.62
C ILE A 17 0.36 -37.06 14.37
N ALA A 18 -0.82 -36.82 13.80
CA ALA A 18 -0.99 -35.75 12.83
C ALA A 18 -0.82 -34.43 13.58
N SER A 19 0.36 -33.82 13.45
CA SER A 19 0.56 -32.42 13.85
C SER A 19 -0.52 -31.57 13.17
N PRO A 20 -1.21 -30.67 13.87
CA PRO A 20 -2.07 -29.71 13.19
C PRO A 20 -1.17 -28.89 12.28
N ALA A 21 -1.38 -29.01 10.97
CA ALA A 21 -0.78 -28.07 10.03
C ALA A 21 -1.24 -26.68 10.49
N ALA A 22 -0.31 -25.89 11.03
CA ALA A 22 -0.59 -24.50 11.35
C ALA A 22 -1.10 -23.87 10.04
N ALA A 23 -2.38 -23.50 10.02
CA ALA A 23 -2.96 -22.81 8.88
C ALA A 23 -2.07 -21.60 8.59
N GLN A 24 -1.47 -21.57 7.41
CA GLN A 24 -0.65 -20.43 7.02
C GLN A 24 -1.54 -19.18 7.10
N PRO A 25 -1.09 -18.10 7.77
CA PRO A 25 -1.89 -16.89 7.86
C PRO A 25 -2.26 -16.42 6.45
N VAL A 26 -3.53 -16.14 6.24
CA VAL A 26 -4.01 -15.57 4.98
C VAL A 26 -3.30 -14.23 4.78
N PRO A 27 -2.67 -13.97 3.61
CA PRO A 27 -1.99 -12.71 3.34
C PRO A 27 -2.94 -11.52 3.56
N ALA A 28 -2.45 -10.48 4.24
CA ALA A 28 -3.15 -9.21 4.38
C ALA A 28 -3.10 -8.50 3.03
N LYS A 29 -4.25 -8.41 2.35
CA LYS A 29 -4.29 -7.79 1.02
C LYS A 29 -4.15 -6.27 1.12
N VAL A 30 -3.50 -5.69 0.12
CA VAL A 30 -3.40 -4.24 -0.02
C VAL A 30 -4.77 -3.67 -0.42
N PRO A 31 -5.33 -2.68 0.32
CA PRO A 31 -6.59 -2.05 -0.05
C PRO A 31 -6.54 -1.41 -1.45
N PRO A 32 -7.64 -1.40 -2.21
CA PRO A 32 -7.69 -0.72 -3.50
C PRO A 32 -7.54 0.80 -3.31
N THR A 33 -7.08 1.50 -4.35
CA THR A 33 -6.87 2.96 -4.29
C THR A 33 -8.17 3.76 -4.37
N GLY A 34 -9.22 3.18 -4.96
CA GLY A 34 -10.48 3.85 -5.24
C GLY A 34 -10.47 4.70 -6.53
N VAL A 35 -9.34 4.79 -7.23
CA VAL A 35 -9.23 5.57 -8.48
C VAL A 35 -10.12 5.00 -9.58
N ARG A 36 -10.87 5.88 -10.25
CA ARG A 36 -11.77 5.51 -11.38
C ARG A 36 -11.46 6.23 -12.68
N ILE A 37 -10.37 7.00 -12.69
CA ILE A 37 -9.87 7.73 -13.86
C ILE A 37 -8.66 6.98 -14.42
N CYS A 38 -8.66 6.78 -15.73
CA CYS A 38 -7.60 6.13 -16.47
C CYS A 38 -7.21 7.00 -17.67
N LEU A 39 -6.05 6.73 -18.24
CA LEU A 39 -5.57 7.36 -19.46
C LEU A 39 -5.96 6.53 -20.69
N GLY A 40 -6.63 7.15 -21.65
CA GLY A 40 -6.71 6.68 -23.04
C GLY A 40 -5.74 7.45 -23.92
N LEU A 41 -5.43 6.93 -25.10
CA LEU A 41 -4.64 7.63 -26.10
C LEU A 41 -5.56 8.12 -27.24
N THR A 42 -5.37 9.37 -27.67
CA THR A 42 -5.97 9.88 -28.92
C THR A 42 -5.26 9.28 -30.14
N LYS A 43 -5.73 9.63 -31.35
CA LYS A 43 -5.09 9.21 -32.60
C LYS A 43 -3.68 9.76 -32.78
N GLU A 44 -3.36 10.87 -32.11
CA GLU A 44 -2.05 11.52 -32.09
C GLU A 44 -1.19 11.04 -30.89
N ASP A 45 -1.51 9.87 -30.31
CA ASP A 45 -0.87 9.30 -29.13
C ASP A 45 -0.89 10.23 -27.90
N TRP A 46 -1.90 11.11 -27.82
CA TRP A 46 -2.04 12.02 -26.70
C TRP A 46 -2.72 11.34 -25.51
N PRO A 47 -2.10 11.33 -24.30
CA PRO A 47 -2.76 10.78 -23.13
C PRO A 47 -3.88 11.71 -22.66
N THR A 48 -5.09 11.16 -22.55
CA THR A 48 -6.27 11.89 -22.13
C THR A 48 -7.01 11.13 -21.02
N PRO A 49 -7.32 11.79 -19.89
CA PRO A 49 -8.08 11.17 -18.80
C PRO A 49 -9.51 10.85 -19.22
N GLN A 50 -9.99 9.67 -18.85
CA GLN A 50 -11.39 9.25 -18.99
C GLN A 50 -11.75 8.25 -17.88
N ALA A 51 -13.02 7.90 -17.77
CA ALA A 51 -13.45 6.83 -16.87
C ALA A 51 -12.73 5.51 -17.23
N CYS A 52 -12.38 4.71 -16.23
CA CYS A 52 -11.77 3.40 -16.39
C CYS A 52 -12.72 2.31 -16.91
N THR A 53 -13.73 2.69 -17.68
CA THR A 53 -14.68 1.78 -18.31
C THR A 53 -14.39 1.69 -19.80
N ASP A 54 -14.63 0.53 -20.41
CA ASP A 54 -14.44 0.34 -21.85
C ASP A 54 -15.50 1.10 -22.70
N ALA A 55 -16.42 1.80 -22.04
CA ALA A 55 -17.44 2.63 -22.66
C ALA A 55 -16.95 4.04 -23.05
N GLY A 56 -15.70 4.39 -22.73
CA GLY A 56 -15.11 5.67 -23.09
C GLY A 56 -14.71 5.77 -24.57
N PRO A 57 -14.55 6.99 -25.13
CA PRO A 57 -14.26 7.20 -26.54
C PRO A 57 -12.84 6.83 -26.95
N LEU A 58 -11.91 6.67 -26.01
CA LEU A 58 -10.50 6.38 -26.28
C LEU A 58 -10.13 4.96 -25.89
N ALA A 59 -9.21 4.36 -26.65
CA ALA A 59 -8.58 3.10 -26.25
C ALA A 59 -7.72 3.36 -25.00
N LEU A 60 -8.09 2.73 -23.89
CA LEU A 60 -7.40 2.84 -22.62
C LEU A 60 -6.04 2.14 -22.66
N VAL A 61 -5.01 2.79 -22.13
CA VAL A 61 -3.71 2.15 -21.88
C VAL A 61 -3.94 0.93 -20.95
N PRO A 62 -3.35 -0.24 -21.26
CA PRO A 62 -3.68 -1.47 -20.54
C PRO A 62 -3.16 -1.47 -19.09
N LYS A 63 -3.76 -2.31 -18.25
CA LYS A 63 -3.29 -2.64 -16.88
C LYS A 63 -3.12 -1.43 -15.94
N GLN A 64 -3.96 -0.41 -16.09
CA GLN A 64 -4.05 0.70 -15.15
C GLN A 64 -4.82 0.28 -13.89
N ASP A 65 -4.46 0.88 -12.76
CA ASP A 65 -5.06 0.63 -11.43
C ASP A 65 -6.59 0.64 -11.48
N GLY A 66 -7.15 1.73 -12.03
CA GLY A 66 -8.59 1.92 -12.15
C GLY A 66 -9.34 0.85 -12.96
N ARG A 67 -8.65 -0.01 -13.73
CA ARG A 67 -9.22 -1.15 -14.47
C ARG A 67 -9.06 -2.50 -13.75
N GLN A 68 -8.11 -2.64 -12.82
CA GLN A 68 -7.63 -3.95 -12.32
C GLN A 68 -7.97 -4.23 -10.86
N GLY A 69 -9.21 -3.98 -10.46
CA GLY A 69 -9.63 -4.18 -9.06
C GLY A 69 -9.64 -2.90 -8.24
N ALA A 70 -9.80 -1.74 -8.90
CA ALA A 70 -10.28 -0.49 -8.31
C ALA A 70 -11.74 -0.59 -7.82
N GLY A 71 -12.00 -1.59 -6.98
CA GLY A 71 -13.17 -1.61 -6.14
C GLY A 71 -13.12 -0.43 -5.17
N PRO A 72 -14.28 0.02 -4.67
CA PRO A 72 -14.29 0.93 -3.54
C PRO A 72 -13.55 0.28 -2.37
N LEU A 73 -12.95 1.10 -1.51
CA LEU A 73 -12.49 0.60 -0.22
C LEU A 73 -13.65 -0.14 0.47
N ALA A 74 -13.35 -1.30 1.03
CA ALA A 74 -14.36 -2.22 1.52
C ALA A 74 -14.27 -2.31 3.04
N TYR A 75 -15.30 -1.79 3.71
CA TYR A 75 -15.38 -1.75 5.16
C TYR A 75 -16.62 -2.50 5.66
N GLU A 76 -16.59 -2.88 6.94
CA GLU A 76 -17.72 -3.46 7.63
C GLU A 76 -17.82 -3.03 9.10
N PRO A 77 -19.03 -3.04 9.68
CA PRO A 77 -19.18 -2.72 11.09
C PRO A 77 -18.56 -3.81 11.94
N VAL A 78 -17.97 -3.41 13.07
CA VAL A 78 -17.65 -4.35 14.14
C VAL A 78 -18.95 -4.67 14.89
N PRO A 79 -19.36 -5.94 15.07
CA PRO A 79 -20.63 -6.28 15.71
C PRO A 79 -20.80 -5.62 17.08
N GLY A 80 -21.98 -5.02 17.30
CA GLY A 80 -22.31 -4.33 18.55
C GLY A 80 -21.57 -3.02 18.80
N GLN A 81 -20.80 -2.51 17.83
CA GLN A 81 -20.06 -1.26 17.95
C GLN A 81 -20.55 -0.24 16.91
N PRO A 82 -20.73 1.04 17.28
CA PRO A 82 -20.97 2.09 16.30
C PRO A 82 -19.71 2.33 15.47
N ARG A 83 -19.88 2.86 14.25
CA ARG A 83 -18.75 3.22 13.36
C ARG A 83 -17.83 4.29 13.96
N SER A 84 -18.32 5.12 14.87
CA SER A 84 -17.51 6.06 15.66
C SER A 84 -16.65 5.38 16.73
N ALA A 85 -16.89 4.11 17.04
CA ALA A 85 -16.02 3.32 17.91
C ALA A 85 -15.00 2.54 17.08
N CYS A 86 -15.46 1.65 16.19
CA CYS A 86 -14.57 0.82 15.38
C CYS A 86 -15.14 0.48 14.00
N VAL A 87 -14.24 0.35 13.03
CA VAL A 87 -14.53 -0.07 11.66
C VAL A 87 -13.54 -1.16 11.25
N ARG A 88 -14.01 -2.23 10.62
CA ARG A 88 -13.13 -3.27 10.07
C ARG A 88 -12.93 -3.02 8.58
N ASP A 89 -11.68 -3.03 8.14
CA ASP A 89 -11.32 -3.10 6.72
C ASP A 89 -11.37 -4.57 6.28
N ARG A 90 -12.19 -4.87 5.28
CA ARG A 90 -12.38 -6.22 4.75
C ARG A 90 -11.20 -6.71 3.92
N VAL A 91 -10.40 -5.79 3.38
CA VAL A 91 -9.29 -6.13 2.48
C VAL A 91 -8.04 -6.46 3.29
N SER A 92 -7.62 -5.53 4.15
CA SER A 92 -6.44 -5.76 5.01
C SER A 92 -6.73 -6.65 6.22
N GLY A 93 -7.99 -6.75 6.62
CA GLY A 93 -8.40 -7.43 7.86
C GLY A 93 -8.15 -6.62 9.13
N LEU A 94 -7.59 -5.42 9.01
CA LEU A 94 -7.31 -4.51 10.13
C LEU A 94 -8.61 -3.94 10.71
N VAL A 95 -8.57 -3.64 12.00
CA VAL A 95 -9.65 -2.91 12.67
C VAL A 95 -9.13 -1.54 13.07
N TRP A 96 -9.89 -0.53 12.68
CA TRP A 96 -9.56 0.87 12.84
C TRP A 96 -10.43 1.50 13.91
N GLU A 97 -9.83 2.38 14.69
CA GLU A 97 -10.55 3.27 15.56
C GLU A 97 -11.45 4.18 14.73
N GLY A 98 -12.72 4.29 15.11
CA GLY A 98 -13.74 5.07 14.41
C GLY A 98 -13.68 6.58 14.66
N LYS A 99 -13.18 6.96 15.84
CA LYS A 99 -13.20 8.29 16.48
C LYS A 99 -14.57 8.73 16.99
N ARG A 100 -14.60 9.08 18.28
CA ARG A 100 -15.75 9.68 18.98
C ARG A 100 -15.60 11.19 19.16
N ASP A 101 -14.38 11.70 18.96
CA ASP A 101 -13.99 13.10 19.05
C ASP A 101 -13.27 13.52 17.76
N ASN A 102 -12.58 14.67 17.78
CA ASN A 102 -11.83 15.16 16.63
C ASN A 102 -10.56 14.33 16.33
N GLY A 103 -10.11 13.44 17.23
CA GLY A 103 -8.95 12.58 17.05
C GLY A 103 -7.59 13.20 17.33
N ARG A 104 -7.51 14.33 18.05
CA ARG A 104 -6.28 15.13 18.24
C ARG A 104 -5.78 15.12 19.71
N PRO A 105 -5.08 14.07 20.17
CA PRO A 105 -4.59 14.01 21.55
C PRO A 105 -3.41 14.97 21.79
N ALA A 106 -3.19 15.35 23.06
CA ALA A 106 -2.00 16.10 23.46
C ALA A 106 -0.71 15.24 23.40
N ASP A 107 -0.83 13.96 23.73
CA ASP A 107 0.24 12.97 23.64
C ASP A 107 -0.32 11.68 23.00
N ALA A 108 0.27 11.29 21.87
CA ALA A 108 -0.19 10.13 21.10
C ALA A 108 0.02 8.80 21.83
N MET A 109 1.14 8.63 22.56
CA MET A 109 1.45 7.38 23.25
C MET A 109 0.64 7.24 24.53
N ALA A 110 0.41 8.33 25.26
CA ALA A 110 -0.53 8.35 26.37
C ALA A 110 -1.95 7.99 25.89
N TYR A 111 -2.35 8.49 24.71
CA TYR A 111 -3.62 8.13 24.10
C TYR A 111 -3.72 6.64 23.73
N VAL A 112 -2.67 6.05 23.15
CA VAL A 112 -2.60 4.60 22.91
C VAL A 112 -2.80 3.82 24.22
N ALA A 113 -2.10 4.20 25.29
CA ALA A 113 -2.23 3.55 26.60
C ALA A 113 -3.66 3.67 27.15
N GLN A 114 -4.27 4.85 27.04
CA GLN A 114 -5.65 5.10 27.46
C GLN A 114 -6.66 4.24 26.69
N VAL A 115 -6.57 4.19 25.37
CA VAL A 115 -7.48 3.39 24.53
C VAL A 115 -7.37 1.91 24.88
N ASN A 116 -6.15 1.40 25.08
CA ASN A 116 -5.93 0.01 25.50
C ASN A 116 -6.46 -0.29 26.90
N ALA A 117 -6.27 0.62 27.86
CA ALA A 117 -6.83 0.47 29.21
C ALA A 117 -8.38 0.48 29.21
N SER A 118 -8.98 1.31 28.35
CA SER A 118 -10.45 1.38 28.17
C SER A 118 -11.04 0.18 27.43
N ARG A 119 -10.18 -0.67 26.85
CA ARG A 119 -10.55 -1.81 26.01
C ARG A 119 -11.53 -1.42 24.88
N LEU A 120 -11.21 -0.40 24.09
CA LEU A 120 -12.09 0.06 23.00
C LEU A 120 -12.49 -1.11 22.09
N CYS A 121 -13.81 -1.31 21.92
CA CYS A 121 -14.42 -2.43 21.20
C CYS A 121 -14.02 -3.83 21.72
N GLY A 122 -13.65 -3.94 23.00
CA GLY A 122 -13.20 -5.17 23.66
C GLY A 122 -11.69 -5.46 23.54
N TYR A 123 -10.95 -4.62 22.81
CA TYR A 123 -9.56 -4.86 22.42
C TYR A 123 -8.57 -4.01 23.20
N ALA A 124 -7.36 -4.54 23.44
CA ALA A 124 -6.30 -3.90 24.20
C ALA A 124 -4.92 -3.95 23.49
N ASP A 125 -4.95 -4.17 22.18
CA ASP A 125 -3.81 -4.28 21.25
C ASP A 125 -3.82 -3.16 20.19
N TRP A 126 -4.39 -2.00 20.54
CA TRP A 126 -4.37 -0.80 19.69
C TRP A 126 -2.97 -0.20 19.64
N ARG A 127 -2.58 0.24 18.44
CA ARG A 127 -1.29 0.88 18.17
C ARG A 127 -1.44 2.01 17.16
N LEU A 128 -0.40 2.85 17.07
CA LEU A 128 -0.26 3.73 15.92
C LEU A 128 -0.10 2.89 14.64
N PRO A 129 -0.68 3.33 13.52
CA PRO A 129 -0.55 2.66 12.23
C PRO A 129 0.80 3.02 11.58
N THR A 130 1.33 2.10 10.78
CA THR A 130 2.38 2.42 9.81
C THR A 130 1.83 3.34 8.70
N VAL A 131 2.70 3.96 7.90
CA VAL A 131 2.29 4.73 6.73
C VAL A 131 1.53 3.88 5.73
N ALA A 132 1.96 2.63 5.51
CA ALA A 132 1.31 1.70 4.58
C ALA A 132 -0.13 1.41 4.99
N GLU A 133 -0.37 1.20 6.29
CA GLU A 133 -1.71 0.95 6.83
C GLU A 133 -2.57 2.20 6.78
N LEU A 134 -2.07 3.35 7.25
CA LEU A 134 -2.86 4.58 7.35
C LEU A 134 -3.23 5.14 5.97
N HIS A 135 -2.28 5.12 5.03
CA HIS A 135 -2.55 5.47 3.63
C HIS A 135 -3.48 4.44 2.95
N GLY A 136 -3.57 3.21 3.49
CA GLY A 136 -4.53 2.20 3.08
C GLY A 136 -5.99 2.66 3.18
N LEU A 137 -6.32 3.56 4.13
CA LEU A 137 -7.66 4.14 4.29
C LEU A 137 -8.03 5.21 3.24
N VAL A 138 -7.03 5.75 2.54
CA VAL A 138 -7.22 6.88 1.62
C VAL A 138 -7.93 6.44 0.34
N ASP A 139 -9.04 7.09 0.02
CA ASP A 139 -9.72 6.98 -1.26
C ASP A 139 -9.17 8.03 -2.24
N LEU A 140 -8.25 7.59 -3.08
CA LEU A 140 -7.59 8.42 -4.09
C LEU A 140 -8.49 8.73 -5.29
N GLY A 141 -9.69 8.14 -5.34
CA GLY A 141 -10.73 8.51 -6.30
C GLY A 141 -11.62 9.67 -5.84
N LYS A 142 -11.51 10.11 -4.57
CA LYS A 142 -12.24 11.28 -4.07
C LYS A 142 -11.57 12.58 -4.52
N GLU A 143 -12.40 13.61 -4.69
CA GLU A 143 -11.93 14.97 -4.94
C GLU A 143 -11.10 15.46 -3.76
N ARG A 144 -9.96 16.07 -4.07
CA ARG A 144 -9.08 16.71 -3.10
C ARG A 144 -9.46 18.16 -2.98
N VAL A 145 -9.70 18.62 -1.75
CA VAL A 145 -10.01 20.03 -1.50
C VAL A 145 -8.70 20.80 -1.29
N PRO A 146 -8.44 21.85 -2.08
CA PRO A 146 -7.26 22.70 -1.87
C PRO A 146 -7.29 23.42 -0.53
N GLU A 147 -8.49 23.77 -0.07
CA GLU A 147 -8.74 24.50 1.17
C GLU A 147 -9.98 23.93 1.88
N VAL A 148 -9.89 23.78 3.21
CA VAL A 148 -10.99 23.32 4.05
C VAL A 148 -12.01 24.45 4.19
N ARG A 149 -13.26 24.17 3.82
CA ARG A 149 -14.36 25.11 3.90
C ARG A 149 -15.10 24.95 5.23
N PRO A 150 -15.30 26.03 6.01
CA PRO A 150 -15.89 25.94 7.35
C PRO A 150 -17.40 25.65 7.33
N ASP A 151 -18.09 25.84 6.20
CA ASP A 151 -19.52 25.64 6.03
C ASP A 151 -19.92 24.19 5.70
N ARG A 152 -18.94 23.28 5.56
CA ARG A 152 -19.17 21.88 5.16
C ARG A 152 -18.69 20.89 6.23
N PRO A 153 -19.31 19.70 6.34
CA PRO A 153 -18.83 18.66 7.24
C PRO A 153 -17.36 18.30 6.97
N LEU A 154 -16.51 18.31 8.00
CA LEU A 154 -15.08 18.07 7.83
C LEU A 154 -14.78 16.69 7.23
N ALA A 155 -15.51 15.65 7.65
CA ALA A 155 -15.30 14.30 7.14
C ALA A 155 -15.59 14.16 5.63
N GLU A 156 -16.53 14.94 5.10
CA GLU A 156 -16.83 14.95 3.67
C GLU A 156 -15.75 15.65 2.84
N GLN A 157 -14.97 16.52 3.48
CA GLN A 157 -13.83 17.23 2.90
C GLN A 157 -12.51 16.47 3.05
N SER A 158 -12.53 15.26 3.63
CA SER A 158 -11.38 14.37 3.69
C SER A 158 -11.41 13.37 2.54
N VAL A 159 -10.23 12.89 2.12
CA VAL A 159 -10.09 11.75 1.19
C VAL A 159 -10.39 10.38 1.85
N ILE A 160 -10.90 10.35 3.08
CA ILE A 160 -11.39 9.14 3.76
C ILE A 160 -12.91 9.00 3.55
N ASP A 161 -13.43 7.78 3.54
CA ASP A 161 -14.88 7.55 3.40
C ASP A 161 -15.64 7.94 4.68
N ALA A 162 -16.29 9.11 4.65
CA ALA A 162 -17.05 9.68 5.76
C ALA A 162 -18.22 8.79 6.23
N ARG A 163 -18.73 7.90 5.37
CA ARG A 163 -19.79 6.95 5.77
C ARG A 163 -19.28 5.95 6.81
N TRP A 164 -18.00 5.64 6.76
CA TRP A 164 -17.32 4.72 7.68
C TRP A 164 -16.60 5.45 8.80
N PHE A 165 -16.00 6.60 8.50
CA PHE A 165 -15.24 7.40 9.47
C PHE A 165 -15.83 8.82 9.60
N PRO A 166 -17.01 8.97 10.22
CA PRO A 166 -17.80 10.21 10.20
C PRO A 166 -17.16 11.39 10.95
N ASN A 167 -16.20 11.12 11.83
CA ASN A 167 -15.49 12.14 12.63
C ASN A 167 -14.07 12.40 12.11
N THR A 168 -13.77 12.03 10.87
CA THR A 168 -12.47 12.32 10.26
C THR A 168 -12.32 13.81 9.98
N VAL A 169 -11.17 14.36 10.34
CA VAL A 169 -10.76 15.73 9.99
C VAL A 169 -9.75 15.69 8.82
N PRO A 170 -9.84 16.58 7.81
CA PRO A 170 -8.89 16.65 6.69
C PRO A 170 -7.59 17.34 7.14
N ALA A 171 -6.71 16.60 7.83
CA ALA A 171 -5.49 17.12 8.43
C ALA A 171 -4.34 16.09 8.37
N LEU A 172 -3.18 16.42 8.95
CA LEU A 172 -2.04 15.51 9.09
C LEU A 172 -2.27 14.52 10.24
N TYR A 173 -2.10 13.23 9.95
CA TYR A 173 -2.19 12.14 10.92
C TYR A 173 -0.84 11.47 11.12
N LEU A 174 -0.49 11.29 12.39
CA LEU A 174 0.71 10.62 12.88
C LEU A 174 0.70 9.13 12.54
N THR A 175 1.88 8.63 12.21
CA THR A 175 2.14 7.19 12.02
C THR A 175 3.20 6.71 13.01
N SER A 176 3.42 5.39 13.08
CA SER A 176 4.54 4.78 13.81
C SER A 176 5.87 4.85 13.06
N ASP A 177 5.87 5.21 11.78
CA ASP A 177 7.07 5.21 10.95
C ASP A 177 7.85 6.52 11.17
N MET A 178 9.17 6.42 11.29
CA MET A 178 10.06 7.54 11.61
C MET A 178 11.08 7.73 10.49
N ARG A 179 11.16 8.94 9.91
CA ARG A 179 12.20 9.29 8.94
C ARG A 179 13.57 9.30 9.59
N ASP A 180 13.64 9.89 10.78
CA ASP A 180 14.79 9.94 11.67
C ASP A 180 14.28 9.95 13.13
N PRO A 181 15.15 9.92 14.16
CA PRO A 181 14.71 9.86 15.56
C PRO A 181 13.79 11.00 16.01
N THR A 182 13.67 12.05 15.21
CA THR A 182 12.93 13.27 15.56
C THR A 182 11.76 13.52 14.60
N SER A 183 11.86 13.15 13.32
CA SER A 183 10.80 13.37 12.33
C SER A 183 9.92 12.13 12.08
N PRO A 184 8.65 12.11 12.53
CA PRO A 184 7.71 11.07 12.14
C PRO A 184 7.21 11.26 10.70
N TRP A 185 6.77 10.18 10.07
CA TRP A 185 5.97 10.28 8.84
C TRP A 185 4.51 10.55 9.17
N CYS A 186 3.86 11.31 8.28
CA CYS A 186 2.47 11.67 8.40
C CYS A 186 1.71 11.39 7.10
N VAL A 187 0.42 11.09 7.25
CA VAL A 187 -0.52 11.01 6.13
C VAL A 187 -1.48 12.18 6.20
N ASN A 188 -1.57 12.96 5.12
CA ASN A 188 -2.49 14.09 5.02
C ASN A 188 -3.85 13.63 4.50
N PHE A 189 -4.87 13.66 5.34
CA PHE A 189 -6.23 13.25 4.99
C PHE A 189 -7.04 14.30 4.22
N ALA A 190 -6.48 15.48 3.93
CA ALA A 190 -7.06 16.45 2.99
C ALA A 190 -6.78 16.09 1.53
N ASN A 191 -5.62 15.48 1.24
CA ASN A 191 -5.16 15.25 -0.13
C ASN A 191 -4.53 13.87 -0.40
N GLY A 192 -4.35 13.05 0.63
CA GLY A 192 -3.76 11.71 0.53
C GLY A 192 -2.24 11.67 0.51
N PHE A 193 -1.56 12.81 0.59
CA PHE A 193 -0.09 12.84 0.52
C PHE A 193 0.57 12.31 1.79
N VAL A 194 1.81 11.84 1.63
CA VAL A 194 2.67 11.39 2.72
C VAL A 194 3.95 12.20 2.72
N TYR A 195 4.24 12.83 3.86
CA TYR A 195 5.44 13.65 4.10
C TYR A 195 5.96 13.39 5.50
N ASP A 196 7.21 13.73 5.75
CA ASP A 196 7.70 13.83 7.12
C ASP A 196 7.16 15.10 7.79
N CYS A 197 6.78 14.96 9.06
CA CYS A 197 6.33 16.06 9.88
C CYS A 197 7.49 16.64 10.71
N ASP A 198 7.36 17.92 11.05
CA ASP A 198 8.31 18.62 11.91
C ASP A 198 8.40 17.91 13.29
N PRO A 199 9.61 17.56 13.75
CA PRO A 199 9.83 17.00 15.07
C PRO A 199 9.33 17.84 16.23
N ASP A 200 9.49 19.16 16.09
CA ASP A 200 9.39 20.10 17.20
C ASP A 200 7.93 20.20 17.63
N MET A 201 6.97 20.02 16.71
CA MET A 201 5.52 20.09 16.96
C MET A 201 5.09 21.28 17.84
N SER A 202 5.96 22.26 18.04
CA SER A 202 5.84 23.39 18.96
C SER A 202 5.34 24.63 18.23
N ARG A 203 5.51 24.63 16.90
CA ARG A 203 4.97 25.62 15.97
C ARG A 203 3.72 25.15 15.23
N GLU A 204 3.42 23.85 15.28
CA GLU A 204 2.20 23.28 14.71
C GLU A 204 1.36 22.64 15.81
N PRO A 205 0.03 22.81 15.81
CA PRO A 205 -0.79 22.18 16.84
C PRO A 205 -0.69 20.63 16.74
N PRO A 206 -0.92 19.86 17.83
CA PRO A 206 -0.61 18.42 17.90
C PRO A 206 -1.23 17.60 16.76
N LEU A 207 -0.60 16.50 16.34
CA LEU A 207 -1.07 15.76 15.15
C LEU A 207 -2.40 15.00 15.36
N PHE A 208 -3.04 14.77 14.21
CA PHE A 208 -4.03 13.73 13.96
C PHE A 208 -3.57 12.37 14.52
N VAL A 209 -4.36 11.63 15.29
CA VAL A 209 -4.06 10.21 15.57
C VAL A 209 -5.26 9.39 15.17
N ARG A 210 -5.07 8.22 14.56
CA ARG A 210 -6.12 7.19 14.42
C ARG A 210 -5.48 5.84 14.68
N LEU A 211 -5.95 5.14 15.70
CA LEU A 211 -5.35 3.86 16.07
C LEU A 211 -5.84 2.73 15.18
N VAL A 212 -4.98 1.72 15.04
CA VAL A 212 -5.26 0.48 14.32
C VAL A 212 -4.92 -0.70 15.21
N ARG A 213 -5.55 -1.85 14.92
CA ARG A 213 -5.17 -3.14 15.47
C ARG A 213 -5.23 -4.22 14.40
N GLY A 214 -4.49 -5.29 14.63
CA GLY A 214 -4.31 -6.39 13.69
C GLY A 214 -2.83 -6.63 13.37
N PRO A 215 -2.53 -7.70 12.62
CA PRO A 215 -1.16 -8.09 12.31
C PRO A 215 -0.48 -7.00 11.47
N GLU A 216 0.66 -6.52 11.96
CA GLU A 216 1.57 -5.67 11.19
C GLU A 216 2.39 -6.52 10.22
N ALA A 217 3.01 -5.89 9.22
CA ALA A 217 3.94 -6.56 8.33
C ALA A 217 5.09 -7.23 9.13
N PRO A 218 5.43 -8.50 8.86
CA PRO A 218 6.49 -9.18 9.61
C PRO A 218 7.85 -8.53 9.35
N LYS A 219 8.62 -8.27 10.41
CA LYS A 219 10.01 -7.75 10.30
C LYS A 219 10.98 -8.74 9.65
N ALA A 220 10.68 -10.04 9.75
CA ALA A 220 11.48 -11.12 9.19
C ALA A 220 10.59 -12.21 8.56
N GLY A 221 11.11 -12.92 7.56
CA GLY A 221 10.39 -14.03 6.91
C GLY A 221 9.23 -13.61 6.00
N ARG A 222 9.06 -12.30 5.74
CA ARG A 222 8.06 -11.75 4.80
C ARG A 222 8.32 -12.17 3.36
N TRP A 223 9.57 -12.31 2.95
CA TRP A 223 9.93 -12.47 1.54
C TRP A 223 10.29 -13.91 1.19
N ARG A 224 9.91 -14.34 -0.02
CA ARG A 224 10.35 -15.62 -0.61
C ARG A 224 10.89 -15.37 -2.00
N GLU A 225 12.11 -15.82 -2.25
CA GLU A 225 12.67 -15.81 -3.60
C GLU A 225 11.90 -16.77 -4.51
N LEU A 226 11.64 -16.32 -5.73
CA LEU A 226 11.02 -17.08 -6.80
C LEU A 226 11.87 -16.96 -8.08
N PRO A 227 11.79 -17.93 -9.00
CA PRO A 227 12.32 -17.74 -10.34
C PRO A 227 11.57 -16.62 -11.08
N ASP A 228 12.28 -15.88 -11.93
CA ASP A 228 11.62 -14.98 -12.90
C ASP A 228 10.92 -15.75 -14.04
N GLU A 229 10.32 -15.03 -14.98
CA GLU A 229 9.68 -15.63 -16.16
C GLU A 229 10.60 -16.45 -17.07
N ARG A 230 11.93 -16.34 -16.90
CA ARG A 230 12.95 -17.11 -17.64
C ARG A 230 13.42 -18.33 -16.86
N GLY A 231 12.90 -18.55 -15.64
CA GLY A 231 13.32 -19.62 -14.76
C GLY A 231 14.58 -19.32 -13.94
N VAL A 232 15.09 -18.08 -13.94
CA VAL A 232 16.29 -17.72 -13.18
C VAL A 232 15.93 -17.53 -11.71
N ALA A 233 16.44 -18.41 -10.85
CA ALA A 233 16.22 -18.35 -9.41
C ALA A 233 16.57 -16.98 -8.80
N GLY A 234 15.71 -16.49 -7.92
CA GLY A 234 15.85 -15.17 -7.29
C GLY A 234 15.55 -13.99 -8.22
N GLY A 235 15.03 -14.22 -9.43
CA GLY A 235 14.66 -13.13 -10.33
C GLY A 235 13.34 -12.43 -9.97
N ALA A 236 12.51 -13.07 -9.15
CA ALA A 236 11.29 -12.51 -8.57
C ALA A 236 11.25 -12.75 -7.06
N VAL A 237 10.40 -11.98 -6.36
CA VAL A 237 10.28 -12.02 -4.91
C VAL A 237 8.80 -11.98 -4.55
N GLU A 238 8.31 -13.01 -3.87
CA GLU A 238 6.99 -13.00 -3.28
C GLU A 238 7.02 -12.28 -1.93
N ASP A 239 6.06 -11.38 -1.75
CA ASP A 239 5.68 -10.81 -0.49
C ASP A 239 4.60 -11.67 0.18
N ARG A 240 4.98 -12.48 1.17
CA ARG A 240 4.02 -13.33 1.91
C ARG A 240 3.04 -12.54 2.75
N HIS A 241 3.32 -11.27 3.02
CA HIS A 241 2.38 -10.41 3.74
C HIS A 241 1.23 -9.98 2.82
N THR A 242 1.53 -9.56 1.59
CA THR A 242 0.50 -9.04 0.65
C THR A 242 -0.01 -10.07 -0.35
N GLY A 243 0.73 -11.16 -0.56
CA GLY A 243 0.51 -12.15 -1.61
C GLY A 243 1.08 -11.73 -2.96
N LEU A 244 1.63 -10.51 -3.10
CA LEU A 244 2.13 -9.99 -4.37
C LEU A 244 3.49 -10.57 -4.74
N VAL A 245 3.73 -10.78 -6.03
CA VAL A 245 5.04 -11.16 -6.56
C VAL A 245 5.64 -9.99 -7.31
N TRP A 246 6.86 -9.63 -6.93
CA TRP A 246 7.59 -8.48 -7.43
C TRP A 246 8.77 -8.90 -8.29
N ARG A 247 8.96 -8.21 -9.42
CA ARG A 247 10.19 -8.35 -10.19
C ARG A 247 11.34 -7.71 -9.41
N ARG A 248 12.46 -8.44 -9.28
CA ARG A 248 13.59 -7.99 -8.47
C ARG A 248 14.32 -6.79 -9.08
N CYS A 249 14.41 -6.73 -10.40
CA CYS A 249 15.07 -5.66 -11.12
C CYS A 249 14.09 -4.58 -11.61
N GLU A 250 14.57 -3.34 -11.70
CA GLU A 250 13.83 -2.25 -12.35
C GLU A 250 13.90 -2.42 -13.87
N GLU A 251 12.87 -1.98 -14.60
CA GLU A 251 12.89 -2.06 -16.05
C GLU A 251 13.98 -1.17 -16.66
N PRO A 252 14.70 -1.63 -17.71
CA PRO A 252 14.64 -2.92 -18.37
C PRO A 252 15.76 -3.89 -17.93
N GLN A 253 16.28 -3.75 -16.70
CA GLN A 253 17.36 -4.58 -16.19
C GLN A 253 16.94 -6.04 -16.09
N THR A 254 17.92 -6.94 -16.14
CA THR A 254 17.68 -8.38 -16.02
C THR A 254 18.51 -9.01 -14.91
N TRP A 255 17.88 -9.91 -14.16
CA TRP A 255 18.54 -10.68 -13.12
C TRP A 255 19.42 -11.78 -13.75
N ASN A 256 20.67 -11.91 -13.31
CA ASN A 256 21.58 -12.95 -13.81
C ASN A 256 21.83 -14.09 -12.81
N GLY A 257 20.99 -14.21 -11.77
CA GLY A 257 21.19 -15.15 -10.66
C GLY A 257 21.92 -14.56 -9.46
N LYS A 258 22.57 -13.39 -9.62
CA LYS A 258 23.33 -12.73 -8.54
C LYS A 258 23.04 -11.24 -8.39
N ARG A 259 22.82 -10.53 -9.50
CA ARG A 259 22.55 -9.09 -9.50
C ARG A 259 21.73 -8.68 -10.72
N CYS A 260 21.14 -7.49 -10.66
CA CYS A 260 20.59 -6.83 -11.83
C CYS A 260 21.73 -6.38 -12.76
N THR A 261 21.61 -6.73 -14.03
CA THR A 261 22.53 -6.34 -15.10
C THR A 261 21.92 -5.24 -15.94
N TRP A 262 22.77 -4.48 -16.64
CA TRP A 262 22.40 -3.26 -17.39
C TRP A 262 21.97 -2.10 -16.50
N SER A 263 21.74 -0.95 -17.12
CA SER A 263 21.23 0.24 -16.43
C SER A 263 19.71 0.26 -16.48
N ALA A 264 19.08 0.64 -15.36
CA ALA A 264 17.65 0.93 -15.35
C ALA A 264 17.36 2.13 -16.23
N LYS A 265 16.27 2.09 -16.99
CA LYS A 265 15.78 3.24 -17.75
C LYS A 265 14.81 4.01 -16.88
N ARG A 266 14.76 5.32 -17.06
CA ARG A 266 13.73 6.17 -16.47
C ARG A 266 12.69 6.48 -17.54
N TYR A 267 11.43 6.30 -17.19
CA TYR A 267 10.30 6.38 -18.10
C TYR A 267 9.43 7.57 -17.71
N ASP A 268 8.86 8.27 -18.69
CA ASP A 268 7.67 9.07 -18.44
C ASP A 268 6.48 8.17 -18.06
N TYR A 269 5.41 8.75 -17.52
CA TYR A 269 4.31 7.95 -16.98
C TYR A 269 3.60 7.09 -18.05
N VAL A 270 3.43 7.60 -19.27
CA VAL A 270 2.75 6.86 -20.34
C VAL A 270 3.62 5.73 -20.83
N GLN A 271 4.93 6.01 -21.02
CA GLN A 271 5.91 4.99 -21.36
C GLN A 271 5.99 3.90 -20.29
N ALA A 272 5.89 4.26 -19.00
CA ALA A 272 5.89 3.30 -17.89
C ALA A 272 4.69 2.33 -17.98
N LEU A 273 3.49 2.86 -18.22
CA LEU A 273 2.28 2.05 -18.41
C LEU A 273 2.37 1.15 -19.64
N GLN A 274 2.83 1.68 -20.79
CA GLN A 274 3.02 0.91 -22.02
C GLN A 274 4.04 -0.21 -21.82
N ARG A 275 5.20 0.12 -21.23
CA ARG A 275 6.26 -0.84 -20.91
C ARG A 275 5.75 -1.98 -20.03
N ALA A 276 5.00 -1.66 -18.97
CA ALA A 276 4.39 -2.67 -18.11
C ALA A 276 3.33 -3.50 -18.86
N GLY A 277 2.58 -2.86 -19.77
CA GLY A 277 1.61 -3.49 -20.66
C GLY A 277 2.22 -4.61 -21.51
N GLU A 278 3.40 -4.36 -22.09
CA GLU A 278 4.16 -5.30 -22.93
C GLU A 278 4.66 -6.53 -22.18
N GLN A 279 4.81 -6.46 -20.85
CA GLN A 279 5.33 -7.57 -20.05
C GLN A 279 4.22 -8.56 -19.73
N ALA A 280 4.28 -9.76 -20.33
CA ALA A 280 3.29 -10.81 -20.14
C ALA A 280 3.19 -11.22 -18.66
N GLY A 281 1.98 -11.18 -18.09
CA GLY A 281 1.74 -11.52 -16.68
C GLY A 281 2.21 -10.49 -15.65
N TRP A 282 2.76 -9.35 -16.07
CA TRP A 282 3.23 -8.29 -15.19
C TRP A 282 2.46 -6.99 -15.40
N ARG A 283 2.45 -6.13 -14.37
CA ARG A 283 1.85 -4.79 -14.41
C ARG A 283 2.64 -3.79 -13.58
N LEU A 284 2.34 -2.51 -13.77
CA LEU A 284 2.82 -1.45 -12.91
C LEU A 284 1.98 -1.47 -11.60
N PRO A 285 2.61 -1.40 -10.41
CA PRO A 285 1.91 -1.50 -9.13
C PRO A 285 1.05 -0.27 -8.88
N THR A 286 -0.02 -0.42 -8.10
CA THR A 286 -0.75 0.74 -7.57
C THR A 286 0.11 1.47 -6.54
N ILE A 287 -0.24 2.72 -6.21
CA ILE A 287 0.53 3.47 -5.21
C ILE A 287 0.49 2.79 -3.84
N LYS A 288 -0.62 2.14 -3.48
CA LYS A 288 -0.74 1.42 -2.20
C LYS A 288 0.12 0.16 -2.18
N GLU A 289 0.27 -0.51 -3.32
CA GLU A 289 1.14 -1.70 -3.43
C GLU A 289 2.62 -1.32 -3.32
N VAL A 290 3.09 -0.31 -4.07
CA VAL A 290 4.48 0.14 -3.94
C VAL A 290 4.75 0.74 -2.55
N ASN A 291 3.75 1.39 -1.94
CA ASN A 291 3.84 1.85 -0.55
C ASN A 291 3.95 0.68 0.46
N SER A 292 3.40 -0.48 0.17
CA SER A 292 3.55 -1.66 1.04
C SER A 292 4.98 -2.22 1.06
N LEU A 293 5.77 -1.96 -0.01
CA LEU A 293 7.20 -2.30 -0.04
C LEU A 293 8.04 -1.34 0.79
N ALA A 294 7.50 -0.15 1.05
CA ALA A 294 8.28 0.97 1.56
C ALA A 294 8.64 0.77 3.03
N ARG A 295 9.91 0.48 3.34
CA ARG A 295 10.42 0.51 4.72
C ARG A 295 10.90 1.92 5.05
N ARG A 296 10.17 2.59 5.93
CA ARG A 296 10.44 3.96 6.39
C ARG A 296 11.05 3.97 7.80
N GLU A 297 12.03 3.10 8.01
CA GLU A 297 12.81 3.06 9.24
C GLU A 297 13.96 4.08 9.14
N ALA A 298 14.37 4.64 10.28
CA ALA A 298 15.52 5.53 10.34
C ALA A 298 16.77 4.80 9.83
N ASP A 299 17.52 5.46 8.94
CA ASP A 299 18.65 4.96 8.14
C ASP A 299 18.29 4.40 6.76
N ARG A 300 17.85 5.35 5.90
CA ARG A 300 17.66 5.26 4.45
C ARG A 300 16.54 4.32 4.01
N PHE A 301 15.68 4.86 3.14
CA PHE A 301 14.77 4.09 2.31
C PHE A 301 15.57 3.18 1.37
N GLU A 302 16.04 2.05 1.88
CA GLU A 302 16.59 0.96 1.10
C GLU A 302 15.60 -0.20 1.19
N LEU A 303 14.95 -0.53 0.07
CA LEU A 303 14.36 -1.87 -0.06
C LEU A 303 15.46 -2.85 0.36
N PRO A 304 15.21 -3.78 1.30
CA PRO A 304 16.30 -4.52 1.93
C PRO A 304 17.18 -5.12 0.85
N PRO A 305 18.49 -4.85 0.82
CA PRO A 305 19.35 -5.34 -0.26
C PRO A 305 19.36 -6.87 -0.38
N SER A 306 19.02 -7.59 0.70
CA SER A 306 18.80 -9.04 0.68
C SER A 306 17.53 -9.45 -0.09
N ASP A 307 16.49 -8.62 -0.04
CA ASP A 307 15.17 -8.93 -0.57
C ASP A 307 15.07 -8.40 -2.01
N PHE A 308 15.55 -7.18 -2.24
CA PHE A 308 15.63 -6.51 -3.53
C PHE A 308 17.03 -5.91 -3.78
N PRO A 309 18.04 -6.72 -4.09
CA PRO A 309 19.37 -6.22 -4.48
C PRO A 309 19.33 -5.53 -5.85
N ALA A 310 18.76 -4.32 -5.90
CA ALA A 310 19.01 -3.37 -6.98
C ALA A 310 20.22 -2.51 -6.62
N GLN A 311 21.36 -3.16 -6.36
CA GLN A 311 22.67 -2.52 -6.56
C GLN A 311 23.32 -3.13 -7.81
N GLY A 312 22.68 -2.88 -8.96
CA GLY A 312 23.50 -2.60 -10.15
C GLY A 312 24.38 -1.37 -9.86
N LYS A 313 25.29 -1.00 -10.77
CA LYS A 313 26.23 0.13 -10.56
C LYS A 313 25.57 1.48 -10.18
N GLU A 314 24.25 1.60 -10.26
CA GLU A 314 23.47 2.77 -9.88
C GLU A 314 22.39 2.37 -8.87
N ALA A 315 22.43 2.96 -7.67
CA ALA A 315 21.28 2.96 -6.77
C ALA A 315 20.07 3.60 -7.48
N SER A 316 18.85 3.18 -7.15
CA SER A 316 17.65 3.85 -7.64
C SER A 316 17.64 5.30 -7.11
N ARG A 317 18.15 6.23 -7.94
CA ARG A 317 18.30 7.65 -7.58
C ARG A 317 17.02 8.47 -7.81
N ALA A 318 16.00 7.87 -8.43
CA ALA A 318 14.72 8.50 -8.73
C ALA A 318 13.58 7.71 -8.06
N GLY A 319 12.47 8.38 -7.75
CA GLY A 319 11.26 7.73 -7.24
C GLY A 319 10.70 6.67 -8.20
N GLN A 320 9.62 6.01 -7.79
CA GLN A 320 8.95 4.95 -8.55
C GLN A 320 7.57 5.39 -9.02
N TRP A 321 7.28 5.13 -10.30
CA TRP A 321 5.93 5.26 -10.83
C TRP A 321 5.01 4.19 -10.24
N SER A 322 3.77 4.59 -9.97
CA SER A 322 2.65 3.67 -9.78
C SER A 322 1.67 3.76 -10.95
N SER A 323 0.79 2.78 -11.12
CA SER A 323 -0.31 2.79 -12.09
C SER A 323 -1.51 3.64 -11.67
N THR A 324 -1.43 4.29 -10.50
CA THR A 324 -2.51 5.10 -9.94
C THR A 324 -2.45 6.51 -10.51
N VAL A 325 -3.42 6.83 -11.38
CA VAL A 325 -3.60 8.19 -11.91
C VAL A 325 -3.94 9.14 -10.77
N CYS A 326 -3.29 10.31 -10.76
CA CYS A 326 -3.51 11.31 -9.73
C CYS A 326 -4.57 12.32 -10.17
N ASN A 327 -4.25 13.15 -11.15
CA ASN A 327 -5.13 14.19 -11.68
C ASN A 327 -4.91 14.29 -13.19
N GLY A 328 -5.87 14.89 -13.90
CA GLY A 328 -5.72 15.29 -15.30
C GLY A 328 -6.76 16.35 -15.69
N SER A 329 -6.37 17.29 -16.56
CA SER A 329 -7.27 18.29 -17.16
C SER A 329 -7.51 17.95 -18.64
N PRO A 330 -8.70 18.24 -19.21
CA PRO A 330 -8.93 18.18 -20.65
C PRO A 330 -8.04 19.16 -21.45
N GLU A 331 -7.96 18.87 -22.76
CA GLU A 331 -6.91 19.25 -23.72
C GLU A 331 -6.77 20.76 -24.03
N THR A 332 -5.69 21.36 -23.53
CA THR A 332 -4.99 22.46 -24.21
C THR A 332 -3.49 22.13 -24.26
N SER A 333 -2.71 22.82 -25.10
CA SER A 333 -1.25 22.65 -25.14
C SER A 333 -0.55 23.06 -23.83
N THR A 334 -1.22 23.80 -22.94
CA THR A 334 -0.77 24.07 -21.57
C THR A 334 -1.15 22.95 -20.57
N ALA A 335 -2.05 22.03 -20.94
CA ALA A 335 -2.49 20.89 -20.11
C ALA A 335 -1.50 19.70 -20.07
N ARG A 336 -0.37 19.75 -20.80
CA ARG A 336 0.61 18.64 -20.85
C ARG A 336 1.17 18.28 -19.46
N ALA A 337 1.29 19.27 -18.57
CA ALA A 337 1.76 19.14 -17.20
C ALA A 337 0.62 18.83 -16.20
N SER A 338 -0.65 18.88 -16.63
CA SER A 338 -1.81 18.69 -15.75
C SER A 338 -2.11 17.22 -15.46
N ILE A 339 -1.62 16.32 -16.31
CA ILE A 339 -1.70 14.88 -16.04
C ILE A 339 -0.55 14.51 -15.11
N SER A 340 -0.93 13.91 -13.99
CA SER A 340 -0.01 13.43 -12.98
C SER A 340 -0.39 12.02 -12.55
N ALA A 341 0.59 11.31 -11.99
CA ALA A 341 0.38 10.03 -11.36
C ALA A 341 0.98 10.02 -9.96
N TRP A 342 0.47 9.14 -9.13
CA TRP A 342 0.99 8.95 -7.78
C TRP A 342 2.35 8.27 -7.84
N VAL A 343 3.29 8.79 -7.05
CA VAL A 343 4.66 8.29 -7.00
C VAL A 343 5.08 8.02 -5.56
N LEU A 344 5.99 7.07 -5.40
CA LEU A 344 6.79 6.93 -4.20
C LEU A 344 8.14 7.60 -4.44
N SER A 345 8.45 8.64 -3.69
CA SER A 345 9.73 9.34 -3.76
C SER A 345 10.87 8.45 -3.25
N ARG A 346 12.10 8.82 -3.58
CA ARG A 346 13.30 8.14 -3.08
C ARG A 346 13.40 8.23 -1.56
N GLU A 347 12.94 9.32 -0.98
CA GLU A 347 12.96 9.62 0.45
C GLU A 347 11.81 8.93 1.19
N GLY A 348 10.83 8.38 0.47
CA GLY A 348 9.66 7.69 1.03
C GLY A 348 8.37 8.52 1.04
N ALA A 349 8.40 9.76 0.54
CA ALA A 349 7.20 10.58 0.41
C ALA A 349 6.26 10.02 -0.66
N ILE A 350 4.95 10.26 -0.51
CA ILE A 350 3.95 9.91 -1.51
C ILE A 350 3.23 11.17 -1.93
N TYR A 351 3.30 11.46 -3.22
CA TYR A 351 2.68 12.65 -3.79
C TYR A 351 2.39 12.43 -5.28
N CYS A 352 1.83 13.45 -5.92
CA CYS A 352 1.58 13.42 -7.34
C CYS A 352 2.68 14.09 -8.14
N GLU A 353 3.17 13.39 -9.15
CA GLU A 353 4.21 13.89 -10.01
C GLU A 353 3.71 14.05 -11.44
N ALA A 354 4.18 15.10 -12.12
CA ALA A 354 3.81 15.39 -13.50
C ALA A 354 4.26 14.24 -14.42
N ARG A 355 3.39 13.85 -15.35
CA ARG A 355 3.63 12.68 -16.22
C ARG A 355 4.93 12.73 -17.03
N ILE A 356 5.47 13.93 -17.25
CA ILE A 356 6.69 14.18 -18.06
C ILE A 356 7.98 13.87 -17.29
N MET A 357 7.88 13.67 -15.98
CA MET A 357 9.02 13.31 -15.16
C MET A 357 9.45 11.88 -15.45
N HIS A 358 10.75 11.61 -15.29
CA HIS A 358 11.33 10.32 -15.66
C HIS A 358 11.70 9.54 -14.39
N LEU A 359 10.92 8.52 -14.07
CA LEU A 359 11.04 7.74 -12.83
C LEU A 359 11.27 6.25 -13.09
N GLY A 360 11.60 5.51 -12.04
CA GLY A 360 11.79 4.06 -12.09
C GLY A 360 10.49 3.29 -12.25
N VAL A 361 10.61 2.13 -12.89
CA VAL A 361 9.51 1.18 -13.07
C VAL A 361 9.91 -0.15 -12.47
N ARG A 362 9.14 -0.61 -11.49
CA ARG A 362 9.22 -1.96 -10.92
C ARG A 362 7.87 -2.62 -11.15
N LEU A 363 7.90 -3.88 -11.57
CA LEU A 363 6.69 -4.60 -11.94
C LEU A 363 6.24 -5.55 -10.84
N VAL A 364 4.93 -5.74 -10.78
CA VAL A 364 4.25 -6.62 -9.84
C VAL A 364 3.28 -7.54 -10.59
N ARG A 365 2.93 -8.65 -9.96
CA ARG A 365 1.84 -9.56 -10.34
C ARG A 365 1.20 -10.18 -9.10
N GLU A 366 0.04 -10.81 -9.29
CA GLU A 366 -0.67 -11.61 -8.28
C GLU A 366 0.01 -12.95 -8.01
#